data_AF-A0A438AD46-F1
#
_entry.id   AF-A0A438AD46-F1
#
_cell.length_a   1.000
_cell.length_b   1.000
_cell.length_c   1.000
_cell.angle_alpha   90.00
_cell.angle_beta   90.00
_cell.angle_gamma   90.00
#
_symmetry.space_group_name_H-M   'P 1'
#
loop_
_entity.id
_entity.type
_entity.pdbx_description
1 polymer ?
#
loop_
_entity_poly.entity_id
_entity_poly.type
_entity_poly.pdbx_seq_one_letter_code
_entity_poly.pdbx_strand_id
1 'polypeptide(L)'
;MFRRLLPLPLLAAACAPAVNTPGAPQVRHVESTKTAGDGARWHLFIYDPAQPRPLDERIALAQAAVRDDPACRWVGAGRDTLAAETSSQGARYAETTLAAPLRCDT
;
A
#
# COMPACT_ATOMS: atom_id res chain seq x y z
N MET A 1 -47.78 11.84 -21.20
CA MET A 1 -46.84 10.77 -20.83
C MET A 1 -45.43 11.35 -20.73
N PHE A 2 -44.94 11.64 -19.52
CA PHE A 2 -43.55 12.08 -19.31
C PHE A 2 -42.78 10.98 -18.59
N ARG A 3 -41.97 10.24 -19.33
CA ARG A 3 -41.04 9.23 -18.82
C ARG A 3 -39.72 9.94 -18.52
N ARG A 4 -39.55 10.45 -17.30
CA ARG A 4 -38.24 10.96 -16.85
C ARG A 4 -37.41 9.79 -16.32
N LEU A 5 -36.34 9.49 -17.04
CA LEU A 5 -35.30 8.53 -16.69
C LEU A 5 -34.64 8.91 -15.36
N LEU A 6 -34.57 7.96 -14.43
CA LEU A 6 -33.66 8.04 -13.27
C LEU A 6 -32.21 7.89 -13.76
N PRO A 7 -31.26 8.75 -13.32
CA PRO A 7 -29.85 8.50 -13.55
C PRO A 7 -29.36 7.41 -12.57
N LEU A 8 -28.89 6.29 -13.10
CA LEU A 8 -28.14 5.28 -12.33
C LEU A 8 -26.78 5.88 -11.93
N PRO A 9 -26.38 5.86 -10.65
CA PRO A 9 -25.02 6.22 -10.27
C PRO A 9 -24.08 5.09 -10.70
N LEU A 10 -23.18 5.37 -11.66
CA LEU A 10 -22.04 4.51 -11.97
C LEU A 10 -21.10 4.51 -10.75
N LEU A 11 -21.25 3.52 -9.88
CA LEU A 11 -20.25 3.18 -8.88
C LEU A 11 -19.04 2.58 -9.62
N ALA A 12 -18.01 3.40 -9.84
CA ALA A 12 -16.71 2.92 -10.28
C ALA A 12 -16.13 2.04 -9.16
N ALA A 13 -16.25 0.71 -9.32
CA ALA A 13 -15.54 -0.24 -8.49
C ALA A 13 -14.03 -0.06 -8.74
N ALA A 14 -13.34 0.60 -7.82
CA ALA A 14 -11.89 0.65 -7.81
C ALA A 14 -11.37 -0.77 -7.56
N CYS A 15 -11.08 -1.51 -8.64
CA CYS A 15 -10.37 -2.78 -8.55
C CYS A 15 -8.99 -2.51 -7.95
N ALA A 16 -8.71 -3.10 -6.78
CA ALA A 16 -7.36 -3.11 -6.23
C ALA A 16 -6.43 -3.86 -7.19
N PRO A 17 -5.15 -3.47 -7.29
CA PRO A 17 -4.20 -4.18 -8.14
C PRO A 17 -4.00 -5.60 -7.61
N ALA A 18 -3.86 -6.57 -8.52
CA ALA A 18 -3.42 -7.91 -8.15
C ALA A 18 -1.94 -7.90 -7.76
N VAL A 19 -1.58 -8.64 -6.72
CA VAL A 19 -0.19 -8.82 -6.26
C VAL A 19 0.06 -10.29 -5.96
N ASN A 20 1.32 -10.71 -5.90
CA ASN A 20 1.75 -12.03 -5.43
C ASN A 20 1.12 -13.24 -6.15
N THR A 21 0.63 -13.04 -7.38
CA THR A 21 0.09 -14.07 -8.27
C THR A 21 0.93 -14.16 -9.56
N PRO A 22 0.85 -15.24 -10.34
CA PRO A 22 1.61 -15.37 -11.58
C PRO A 22 1.36 -14.19 -12.53
N GLY A 23 2.44 -13.49 -12.90
CA GLY A 23 2.38 -12.31 -13.78
C GLY A 23 2.05 -10.98 -13.07
N ALA A 24 1.74 -11.00 -11.77
CA ALA A 24 1.51 -9.80 -10.98
C ALA A 24 2.79 -9.34 -10.24
N PRO A 25 2.89 -8.05 -9.86
CA PRO A 25 3.98 -7.57 -9.02
C PRO A 25 4.10 -8.36 -7.71
N GLN A 26 5.34 -8.65 -7.34
CA GLN A 26 5.67 -9.30 -6.08
C GLN A 26 5.92 -8.23 -5.02
N VAL A 27 5.26 -8.36 -3.88
CA VAL A 27 5.36 -7.44 -2.75
C VAL A 27 5.64 -8.24 -1.50
N ARG A 28 6.79 -7.98 -0.87
CA ARG A 28 7.12 -8.52 0.46
C ARG A 28 7.14 -7.38 1.45
N HIS A 29 6.89 -7.66 2.72
CA HIS A 29 7.14 -6.70 3.78
C HIS A 29 7.80 -7.32 4.99
N VAL A 30 8.56 -6.49 5.71
CA VAL A 30 9.19 -6.85 6.97
C VAL A 30 8.88 -5.82 8.03
N GLU A 31 8.67 -6.27 9.25
CA GLU A 31 8.43 -5.42 10.40
C GLU A 31 9.72 -4.67 10.79
N SER A 32 9.61 -3.37 11.03
CA SER A 32 10.70 -2.53 11.55
C SER A 32 10.71 -2.54 13.08
N THR A 33 11.87 -2.25 13.68
CA THR A 33 12.00 -1.93 15.12
C THR A 33 11.33 -0.62 15.52
N LYS A 34 11.00 0.24 14.56
CA LYS A 34 10.37 1.54 14.81
C LYS A 34 8.86 1.40 15.04
N THR A 35 8.40 1.89 16.20
CA THR A 35 6.96 2.02 16.50
C THR A 35 6.31 3.11 15.63
N ALA A 36 5.06 2.87 15.23
CA ALA A 36 4.20 3.86 14.58
C ALA A 36 3.13 4.44 15.55
N GLY A 37 3.18 4.07 16.83
CA GLY A 37 2.18 4.44 17.84
C GLY A 37 1.01 3.47 17.91
N ASP A 38 0.25 3.49 19.01
CA ASP A 38 -1.00 2.73 19.17
C ASP A 38 -0.90 1.22 18.83
N GLY A 39 0.21 0.58 19.21
CA GLY A 39 0.47 -0.83 18.91
C GLY A 39 0.73 -1.13 17.43
N ALA A 40 0.87 -0.11 16.58
CA ALA A 40 1.30 -0.23 15.21
C ALA A 40 2.83 -0.11 15.10
N ARG A 41 3.38 -0.70 14.05
CA ARG A 41 4.81 -0.62 13.72
C ARG A 41 4.99 -0.26 12.27
N TRP A 42 6.13 0.36 11.96
CA TRP A 42 6.49 0.60 10.58
C TRP A 42 6.88 -0.72 9.93
N HIS A 43 6.38 -0.96 8.73
CA HIS A 43 6.80 -2.07 7.89
C HIS A 43 7.49 -1.51 6.65
N LEU A 44 8.53 -2.20 6.20
CA LEU A 44 9.20 -1.91 4.95
C LEU A 44 8.68 -2.86 3.88
N PHE A 45 7.93 -2.31 2.93
CA PHE A 45 7.50 -2.99 1.72
C PHE A 45 8.62 -2.95 0.68
N ILE A 46 8.88 -4.09 0.07
CA ILE A 46 9.96 -4.33 -0.87
C ILE A 46 9.33 -4.81 -2.19
N TYR A 47 9.64 -4.08 -3.26
CA TYR A 47 9.19 -4.37 -4.62
C TYR A 47 10.34 -4.93 -5.47
N ASP A 48 10.08 -5.23 -6.74
CA ASP A 48 11.14 -5.56 -7.70
C ASP A 48 12.10 -4.36 -7.88
N PRO A 49 13.38 -4.49 -7.49
CA PRO A 49 14.35 -3.39 -7.57
C PRO A 49 14.73 -3.02 -9.02
N ALA A 50 14.48 -3.88 -10.00
CA ALA A 50 14.73 -3.58 -11.42
C ALA A 50 13.66 -2.64 -12.02
N GLN A 51 12.57 -2.40 -11.29
CA GLN A 51 11.42 -1.63 -11.76
C GLN A 51 11.10 -0.51 -10.75
N PRO A 52 11.70 0.68 -10.90
CA PRO A 52 11.34 1.85 -10.10
C PRO A 52 9.86 2.19 -10.28
N ARG A 53 9.19 2.56 -9.18
CA ARG A 53 7.75 2.87 -9.19
C ARG A 53 7.45 4.20 -8.50
N PRO A 54 6.49 4.98 -9.04
CA PRO A 54 6.02 6.17 -8.37
C PRO A 54 5.39 5.83 -7.01
N LEU A 55 5.41 6.79 -6.08
CA LEU A 55 4.94 6.57 -4.72
C LEU A 55 3.50 6.05 -4.65
N ASP A 56 2.61 6.59 -5.46
CA ASP A 56 1.19 6.23 -5.44
C ASP A 56 0.95 4.78 -5.90
N GLU A 57 1.73 4.30 -6.88
CA GLU A 57 1.69 2.90 -7.29
C GLU A 57 2.20 1.98 -6.18
N ARG A 58 3.31 2.36 -5.52
CA ARG A 58 3.82 1.60 -4.37
C ARG A 58 2.80 1.50 -3.25
N ILE A 59 2.13 2.60 -2.91
CA ILE A 59 1.07 2.61 -1.90
C ILE A 59 -0.06 1.67 -2.29
N ALA A 60 -0.54 1.73 -3.54
CA ALA A 60 -1.62 0.87 -4.02
C ALA A 60 -1.25 -0.63 -3.96
N LEU A 61 -0.04 -0.98 -4.37
CA LEU A 61 0.48 -2.35 -4.31
C LEU A 61 0.66 -2.84 -2.87
N ALA A 62 1.14 -1.99 -1.97
CA ALA A 62 1.28 -2.35 -0.55
C ALA A 62 -0.08 -2.55 0.12
N GLN A 63 -1.04 -1.69 -0.16
CA GLN A 63 -2.41 -1.85 0.35
C GLN A 63 -3.09 -3.11 -0.19
N ALA A 64 -2.82 -3.49 -1.44
CA ALA A 64 -3.27 -4.76 -1.99
C ALA A 64 -2.60 -5.94 -1.26
N ALA A 65 -1.29 -5.91 -1.07
CA ALA A 65 -0.56 -6.96 -0.36
C ALA A 65 -1.05 -7.17 1.08
N VAL A 66 -1.30 -6.08 1.82
CA VAL A 66 -1.84 -6.15 3.18
C VAL A 66 -3.27 -6.66 3.18
N ARG A 67 -4.06 -6.40 2.14
CA ARG A 67 -5.43 -6.93 2.04
C ARG A 67 -5.44 -8.46 1.91
N ASP A 68 -4.42 -9.01 1.27
CA ASP A 68 -4.23 -10.45 1.12
C ASP A 68 -3.57 -11.10 2.36
N ASP A 69 -3.05 -10.31 3.29
CA ASP A 69 -2.48 -10.77 4.57
C ASP A 69 -3.49 -10.56 5.73
N PRO A 70 -4.22 -11.61 6.16
CA PRO A 70 -5.23 -11.48 7.20
C PRO A 70 -4.66 -11.16 8.59
N ALA A 71 -3.35 -11.35 8.81
CA ALA A 71 -2.71 -11.05 10.08
C ALA A 71 -2.38 -9.57 10.24
N CYS A 72 -2.39 -8.78 9.16
CA CYS A 72 -1.97 -7.39 9.17
C CYS A 72 -3.08 -6.44 8.71
N ARG A 73 -3.14 -5.26 9.34
CA ARG A 73 -4.04 -4.17 8.96
C ARG A 73 -3.26 -2.89 8.70
N TRP A 74 -3.56 -2.25 7.58
CA TRP A 74 -3.08 -0.90 7.27
C TRP A 74 -3.72 0.12 8.20
N VAL A 75 -2.93 0.79 9.03
CA VAL A 75 -3.43 1.77 10.01
C VAL A 75 -3.42 3.20 9.48
N GLY A 76 -2.78 3.42 8.32
CA GLY A 76 -2.78 4.70 7.64
C GLY A 76 -1.64 5.62 8.06
N ALA A 77 -1.20 6.44 7.11
CA ALA A 77 -0.46 7.67 7.34
C ALA A 77 -0.74 8.60 6.15
N GLY A 78 -0.53 9.90 6.33
CA GLY A 78 -0.57 10.84 5.22
C GLY A 78 0.48 10.48 4.16
N ARG A 79 0.19 10.75 2.88
CA ARG A 79 1.10 10.46 1.78
C ARG A 79 2.50 11.04 2.01
N ASP A 80 2.57 12.26 2.53
CA ASP A 80 3.84 12.94 2.81
C ASP A 80 4.61 12.27 3.95
N THR A 81 3.91 11.74 4.95
CA THR A 81 4.52 10.93 6.02
C THR A 81 5.11 9.65 5.44
N LEU A 82 4.37 8.94 4.58
CA LEU A 82 4.88 7.74 3.91
C LEU A 82 6.11 8.06 3.06
N ALA A 83 6.10 9.18 2.34
CA ALA A 83 7.23 9.64 1.53
C ALA A 83 8.47 9.95 2.38
N ALA A 84 8.30 10.68 3.47
CA ALA A 84 9.37 11.06 4.38
C ALA A 84 9.98 9.84 5.07
N GLU A 85 9.14 8.94 5.58
CA GLU A 85 9.57 7.71 6.24
C GLU A 85 10.25 6.76 5.27
N THR A 86 9.77 6.66 4.02
CA THR A 86 10.44 5.88 2.98
C THR A 86 11.82 6.47 2.66
N SER A 87 11.91 7.80 2.51
CA SER A 87 13.18 8.49 2.21
C SER A 87 14.20 8.32 3.33
N SER A 88 13.76 8.18 4.58
CA SER A 88 14.63 7.94 5.74
C SER A 88 15.35 6.58 5.70
N GLN A 89 14.86 5.63 4.89
CA GLN A 89 15.52 4.32 4.68
C GLN A 89 16.78 4.45 3.79
N GLY A 90 16.98 5.61 3.18
CA GLY A 90 18.09 5.93 2.29
C GLY A 90 17.63 6.20 0.86
N ALA A 91 18.19 7.25 0.25
CA ALA A 91 17.77 7.76 -1.06
C ALA A 91 17.74 6.69 -2.16
N ARG A 92 18.67 5.72 -2.14
CA ARG A 92 18.74 4.63 -3.12
C ARG A 92 17.53 3.68 -3.13
N TYR A 93 16.75 3.68 -2.05
CA TYR A 93 15.61 2.77 -1.88
C TYR A 93 14.27 3.48 -2.05
N ALA A 94 14.26 4.80 -2.20
CA ALA A 94 13.04 5.60 -2.18
C ALA A 94 12.05 5.22 -3.30
N GLU A 95 12.52 4.64 -4.40
CA GLU A 95 11.70 4.24 -5.56
C GLU A 95 11.40 2.73 -5.63
N THR A 96 12.05 1.93 -4.79
CA THR A 96 11.99 0.45 -4.80
C THR A 96 11.52 -0.14 -3.48
N THR A 97 11.26 0.69 -2.47
CA THR A 97 10.64 0.31 -1.20
C THR A 97 9.56 1.29 -0.80
N LEU A 98 8.76 0.96 0.22
CA LEU A 98 7.80 1.87 0.85
C LEU A 98 7.76 1.58 2.35
N ALA A 99 7.90 2.61 3.17
CA ALA A 99 7.61 2.51 4.61
C ALA A 99 6.14 2.84 4.86
N ALA A 100 5.42 1.95 5.54
CA ALA A 100 4.03 2.20 5.94
C ALA A 100 3.69 1.56 7.29
N PRO A 101 2.79 2.14 8.09
CA PRO A 101 2.45 1.61 9.39
C PRO A 101 1.40 0.51 9.26
N LEU A 102 1.68 -0.64 9.86
CA LEU A 102 0.73 -1.75 10.01
C LEU A 102 0.52 -2.05 11.50
N ARG A 103 -0.65 -2.62 11.81
CA ARG A 103 -0.89 -3.34 13.04
C ARG A 103 -1.09 -4.79 12.66
N CYS A 104 -0.21 -5.67 13.12
CA CYS A 104 -0.29 -7.09 12.84
C CYS A 104 -0.55 -7.87 14.14
N ASP A 105 -1.39 -8.88 14.04
CA ASP A 105 -1.66 -9.83 15.11
C ASP A 105 -0.51 -10.86 15.09
N THR A 106 0.38 -10.79 16.08
CA THR A 106 1.50 -11.72 16.27
C THR A 106 1.09 -12.96 17.04
#